data_AF-A0A6A6PFJ2-F1
#
_entry.id   AF-A0A6A6PFJ2-F1
#
_cell.length_a   1.000
_cell.length_b   1.000
_cell.length_c   1.000
_cell.angle_alpha   90.00
_cell.angle_beta   90.00
_cell.angle_gamma   90.00
#
_symmetry.space_group_name_H-M   'P 1'
#
loop_
_entity.id
_entity.type
_entity.pdbx_description
1 polymer ?
#
loop_
_entity_poly.entity_id
_entity_poly.type
_entity_poly.pdbx_seq_one_letter_code
_entity_poly.pdbx_strand_id
1 'polypeptide(L)'
;MRFRASIVNINTFTKFTASLATLGHIAWVRLDDKDVRFTVIPEQGTQVWAVLTIDSILENYSIQSAAPNNTINLEVPLAPLQRALKSAQNAIAANIRLTKKDNIPLLSLTITTSTINSGPPSASAFNARGGAGEDGTDGFDASSEFREESVEAFSSRAQDRETTVTQDIPIRVL
;
A
#
# COMPACT_ATOMS: atom_id res chain seq x y z
N MET A 1 14.79 4.85 20.73
CA MET A 1 13.38 5.27 20.50
C MET A 1 12.66 4.14 19.79
N ARG A 2 11.38 3.92 20.09
CA ARG A 2 10.53 2.92 19.44
C ARG A 2 9.19 3.58 19.09
N PHE A 3 8.69 3.29 17.89
CA PHE A 3 7.39 3.73 17.43
C PHE A 3 6.79 2.63 16.57
N ARG A 4 5.51 2.33 16.79
CA ARG A 4 4.68 1.47 15.94
C ARG A 4 3.26 2.00 15.99
N ALA A 5 2.56 1.98 14.87
CA ALA A 5 1.13 2.28 14.78
C ALA A 5 0.50 1.60 13.56
N SER A 6 -0.81 1.43 13.58
CA SER A 6 -1.61 1.04 12.40
C SER A 6 -2.27 2.30 11.83
N ILE A 7 -2.38 2.40 10.51
CA ILE A 7 -2.96 3.55 9.82
C ILE A 7 -4.44 3.27 9.59
N VAL A 8 -5.32 4.09 10.18
CA VAL A 8 -6.78 3.93 10.04
C VAL A 8 -7.26 4.51 8.72
N ASN A 9 -6.96 5.79 8.50
CA ASN A 9 -7.51 6.54 7.37
C ASN A 9 -6.43 6.83 6.32
N ILE A 10 -6.05 5.79 5.57
CA ILE A 10 -4.98 5.84 4.58
C ILE A 10 -5.25 6.92 3.52
N ASN A 11 -6.50 7.06 3.06
CA ASN A 11 -6.87 8.06 2.07
C ASN A 11 -6.65 9.49 2.57
N THR A 12 -7.11 9.78 3.80
CA THR A 12 -6.92 11.11 4.42
C THR A 12 -5.44 11.39 4.62
N PHE A 13 -4.69 10.43 5.15
CA PHE A 13 -3.26 10.61 5.39
C PHE A 13 -2.47 10.77 4.08
N THR A 14 -2.87 10.06 3.01
CA THR A 14 -2.27 10.20 1.66
C THR A 14 -2.52 11.59 1.08
N LYS A 15 -3.77 12.09 1.16
CA LYS A 15 -4.14 13.42 0.66
C LYS A 15 -3.44 14.52 1.46
N PHE A 16 -3.41 14.39 2.79
CA PHE A 16 -2.69 15.31 3.66
C PHE A 16 -1.19 15.37 3.34
N THR A 17 -0.54 14.22 3.22
CA THR A 17 0.88 14.14 2.84
C THR A 17 1.13 14.71 1.45
N ALA A 18 0.19 14.51 0.50
CA ALA A 18 0.27 15.10 -0.83
C ALA A 18 0.23 16.64 -0.78
N SER A 19 -0.63 17.23 0.05
CA SER A 19 -0.71 18.68 0.24
C SER A 19 0.55 19.26 0.89
N LEU A 20 1.20 18.52 1.79
CA LEU A 20 2.50 18.94 2.33
C LEU A 20 3.62 18.84 1.30
N ALA A 21 3.60 17.79 0.47
CA ALA A 21 4.62 17.54 -0.55
C ALA A 21 4.67 18.63 -1.65
N THR A 22 3.57 19.36 -1.87
CA THR A 22 3.56 20.52 -2.79
C THR A 22 4.23 21.75 -2.20
N LEU A 23 4.42 21.81 -0.89
CA LEU A 23 5.03 22.95 -0.19
C LEU A 23 6.53 22.74 0.03
N GLY A 24 6.97 21.50 0.27
CA GLY A 24 8.37 21.20 0.52
C GLY A 24 8.69 19.72 0.36
N HIS A 25 9.99 19.40 0.33
CA HIS A 25 10.48 18.04 0.11
C HIS A 25 10.64 17.24 1.41
N ILE A 26 10.87 17.93 2.53
CA ILE A 26 11.02 17.36 3.87
C ILE A 26 9.97 17.97 4.80
N ALA A 27 9.36 17.13 5.65
CA ALA A 27 8.59 17.57 6.80
C ALA A 27 9.31 17.20 8.10
N TRP A 28 9.30 18.12 9.05
CA TRP A 28 9.58 17.80 10.43
C TRP A 28 8.31 17.28 11.10
N VAL A 29 8.39 16.05 11.60
CA VAL A 29 7.29 15.36 12.25
C VAL A 29 7.63 15.22 13.72
N ARG A 30 6.81 15.82 14.58
CA ARG A 30 6.82 15.57 16.02
C ARG A 30 5.69 14.61 16.36
N LEU A 31 6.06 13.46 16.91
CA LEU A 31 5.15 12.47 17.47
C LEU A 31 5.13 12.65 18.98
N ASP A 32 3.94 12.78 19.55
CA ASP A 32 3.69 12.69 20.99
C ASP A 32 2.48 11.76 21.24
N ASP A 33 2.15 11.50 22.50
CA ASP A 33 1.09 10.55 22.86
C ASP A 33 -0.34 11.01 22.48
N LYS A 34 -0.52 12.27 22.06
CA LYS A 34 -1.83 12.90 21.80
C LYS A 34 -1.97 13.41 20.37
N ASP A 35 -0.94 14.06 19.86
CA ASP A 35 -0.93 14.77 18.60
C ASP A 35 0.27 14.36 17.74
N VAL A 36 0.06 14.44 16.42
CA VAL A 36 1.13 14.40 15.43
C VAL A 36 1.22 15.77 14.77
N ARG A 37 2.39 16.37 14.82
CA ARG A 37 2.62 17.73 14.30
C ARG A 37 3.55 17.68 13.10
N PHE A 38 3.12 18.27 11.99
CA PHE A 38 3.88 18.36 10.76
C PHE A 38 4.27 19.82 10.54
N THR A 39 5.56 20.05 10.35
CA THR A 39 6.11 21.37 9.98
C THR A 39 6.83 21.23 8.65
N VAL A 40 6.48 22.07 7.69
CA VAL A 40 7.21 22.18 6.42
C VAL A 40 7.71 23.61 6.31
N ILE A 41 9.05 23.74 6.26
CA ILE A 41 9.72 25.01 6.04
C ILE A 41 10.38 24.95 4.65
N PRO A 42 9.78 25.57 3.63
CA PRO A 42 10.42 25.68 2.32
C PRO A 42 11.59 26.66 2.36
N GLU A 43 12.52 26.52 1.41
CA GLU A 43 13.63 27.47 1.24
C GLU A 43 13.14 28.87 0.85
N GLN A 44 12.04 28.95 0.11
CA GLN A 44 11.37 30.18 -0.31
C GLN A 44 9.85 29.98 -0.20
N GLY A 45 9.13 30.97 0.34
CA GLY A 45 7.67 30.96 0.40
C GLY A 45 7.08 30.77 1.80
N THR A 46 5.90 30.15 1.87
CA THR A 46 5.06 30.08 3.08
C THR A 46 5.38 28.83 3.90
N GLN A 47 5.62 29.03 5.20
CA GLN A 47 5.75 27.93 6.16
C GLN A 47 4.38 27.40 6.55
N VAL A 48 4.27 26.08 6.73
CA VAL A 48 3.04 25.44 7.16
C VAL A 48 3.28 24.60 8.41
N TRP A 49 2.37 24.77 9.36
CA TRP A 49 2.28 23.98 10.58
C TRP A 49 0.89 23.32 10.64
N ALA A 50 0.86 22.00 10.75
CA ALA A 50 -0.36 21.23 10.89
C ALA A 50 -0.31 20.38 12.15
N VAL A 51 -1.40 20.38 12.92
CA VAL A 51 -1.58 19.54 14.10
C VAL A 51 -2.75 18.60 13.82
N LEU A 52 -2.51 17.30 13.96
CA LEU A 52 -3.51 16.27 13.85
C LEU A 52 -3.59 15.54 15.18
N THR A 53 -4.80 15.28 15.66
CA THR A 53 -5.00 14.33 16.76
C THR A 53 -4.55 12.95 16.28
N ILE A 54 -3.79 12.22 17.08
CA ILE A 54 -3.19 10.94 16.66
C ILE A 54 -4.26 9.94 16.20
N ASP A 55 -5.40 9.90 16.89
CA ASP A 55 -6.55 9.03 16.59
C ASP A 55 -7.21 9.32 15.22
N SER A 56 -6.93 10.47 14.60
CA SER A 56 -7.51 10.80 13.29
C SER A 56 -6.84 10.04 12.14
N ILE A 57 -5.61 9.58 12.33
CA ILE A 57 -4.78 8.96 11.29
C ILE A 57 -4.16 7.63 11.73
N LEU A 58 -3.98 7.41 13.02
CA LEU A 58 -3.31 6.25 13.59
C LEU A 58 -4.17 5.58 14.67
N GLU A 59 -4.03 4.27 14.80
CA GLU A 59 -4.58 3.46 15.89
C GLU A 59 -3.50 2.50 16.41
N ASN A 60 -3.78 1.85 17.55
CA ASN A 60 -2.90 0.84 18.16
C ASN A 60 -1.44 1.32 18.26
N TYR A 61 -1.25 2.62 18.55
CA TYR A 61 0.05 3.25 18.53
C TYR A 61 0.80 3.02 19.85
N SER A 62 2.11 2.88 19.75
CA SER A 62 3.02 2.75 20.87
C SER A 62 4.24 3.62 20.61
N ILE A 63 4.39 4.68 21.41
CA ILE A 63 5.54 5.59 21.38
C ILE A 63 6.39 5.34 22.63
N GLN A 64 7.69 5.14 22.45
CA GLN A 64 8.66 5.07 23.55
C GLN A 64 9.91 5.87 23.18
N SER A 65 10.07 7.02 23.82
CA SER A 65 11.21 7.91 23.68
C SER A 65 11.89 8.16 25.03
N ALA A 66 13.20 8.39 24.99
CA ALA A 66 13.95 8.87 26.16
C ALA A 66 13.91 10.40 26.28
N ALA A 67 13.33 11.09 25.29
CA ALA A 67 13.19 12.54 25.30
C ALA A 67 12.07 12.99 26.26
N PRO A 68 12.09 14.26 26.70
CA PRO A 68 11.01 14.82 27.51
C PRO A 68 9.64 14.61 26.86
N ASN A 69 8.63 14.34 27.69
CA ASN A 69 7.24 14.15 27.27
C ASN A 69 7.02 13.03 26.25
N ASN A 70 7.86 11.99 26.26
CA ASN A 70 7.76 10.84 25.36
C ASN A 70 7.74 11.24 23.86
N THR A 71 8.41 12.34 23.51
CA THR A 71 8.36 12.89 22.15
C THR A 71 9.39 12.28 21.22
N ILE A 72 9.05 12.15 19.93
CA ILE A 72 9.99 11.76 18.88
C ILE A 72 9.93 12.82 17.78
N ASN A 73 11.07 13.41 17.44
CA ASN A 73 11.19 14.38 16.36
C ASN A 73 11.91 13.70 15.17
N LEU A 74 11.31 13.78 14.00
CA LEU A 74 11.77 13.11 12.78
C LEU A 74 11.85 14.11 11.63
N GLU A 75 12.85 13.99 10.77
CA GLU A 75 12.82 14.55 9.43
C GLU A 75 12.39 13.47 8.45
N VAL A 76 11.28 13.69 7.76
CA VAL A 76 10.66 12.72 6.88
C VAL A 76 10.61 13.27 5.45
N PRO A 77 11.25 12.59 4.48
CA PRO A 77 11.08 12.90 3.07
C PRO A 77 9.64 12.64 2.62
N LEU A 78 8.96 13.68 2.14
CA LEU A 78 7.53 13.62 1.83
C LEU A 78 7.23 12.82 0.57
N ALA A 79 8.08 12.87 -0.46
CA ALA A 79 7.84 12.15 -1.71
C ALA A 79 7.88 10.60 -1.55
N PRO A 80 8.88 10.00 -0.87
CA PRO A 80 8.85 8.57 -0.54
C PRO A 80 7.67 8.17 0.35
N LEU A 81 7.34 8.98 1.36
CA LEU A 81 6.20 8.73 2.23
C LEU A 81 4.89 8.73 1.45
N GLN A 82 4.66 9.73 0.62
CA GLN A 82 3.46 9.84 -0.22
C GLN A 82 3.35 8.65 -1.18
N ARG A 83 4.47 8.20 -1.78
CA ARG A 83 4.49 7.02 -2.66
C ARG A 83 4.09 5.75 -1.88
N ALA A 84 4.62 5.57 -0.67
CA ALA A 84 4.29 4.44 0.18
C ALA A 84 2.82 4.43 0.60
N LEU A 85 2.29 5.59 1.00
CA LEU A 85 0.87 5.74 1.32
C LEU A 85 -0.05 5.50 0.12
N LYS A 86 0.34 5.96 -1.08
CA LYS A 86 -0.40 5.66 -2.33
C LYS A 86 -0.51 4.15 -2.58
N SER A 87 0.56 3.39 -2.35
CA SER A 87 0.51 1.93 -2.51
C SER A 87 -0.35 1.23 -1.45
N ALA A 88 -0.66 1.90 -0.34
CA ALA A 88 -1.52 1.38 0.71
C ALA A 88 -3.00 1.73 0.50
N GLN A 89 -3.39 2.51 -0.53
CA GLN A 89 -4.76 3.00 -0.70
C GLN A 89 -5.83 1.90 -0.74
N ASN A 90 -5.50 0.74 -1.31
CA ASN A 90 -6.39 -0.43 -1.40
C ASN A 90 -5.95 -1.56 -0.45
N ALA A 91 -5.18 -1.23 0.59
CA ALA A 91 -4.69 -2.21 1.55
C ALA A 91 -5.77 -2.58 2.57
N ILE A 92 -5.76 -3.83 3.00
CA ILE A 92 -6.56 -4.30 4.13
C ILE A 92 -5.95 -3.85 5.47
N ALA A 93 -4.63 -3.70 5.52
CA ALA A 93 -3.92 -3.20 6.68
C ALA A 93 -2.67 -2.44 6.26
N ALA A 94 -2.36 -1.37 6.99
CA ALA A 94 -1.12 -0.62 6.84
C ALA A 94 -0.54 -0.33 8.21
N ASN A 95 0.69 -0.77 8.45
CA ASN A 95 1.40 -0.63 9.72
C ASN A 95 2.69 0.16 9.52
N ILE A 96 2.87 1.21 10.31
CA ILE A 96 4.05 2.06 10.26
C ILE A 96 4.88 1.89 11.52
N ARG A 97 6.20 1.78 11.37
CA ARG A 97 7.13 1.63 12.52
C ARG A 97 8.47 2.27 12.26
N LEU A 98 9.13 2.68 13.34
CA LEU A 98 10.54 3.04 13.30
C LEU A 98 11.40 1.79 13.38
N THR A 99 12.33 1.65 12.43
CA THR A 99 13.33 0.59 12.39
C THR A 99 14.72 1.20 12.22
N LYS A 100 15.74 0.38 12.41
CA LYS A 100 17.14 0.75 12.19
C LYS A 100 17.81 -0.39 11.43
N LYS A 101 18.34 -0.10 10.24
CA LYS A 101 19.03 -1.07 9.38
C LYS A 101 20.38 -0.46 8.99
N ASP A 102 21.47 -1.21 9.16
CA ASP A 102 22.83 -0.77 8.80
C ASP A 102 23.20 0.60 9.40
N ASN A 103 22.77 0.83 10.64
CA ASN A 103 22.91 2.09 11.37
C ASN A 103 22.08 3.30 10.82
N ILE A 104 21.28 3.10 9.78
CA ILE A 104 20.38 4.09 9.20
C ILE A 104 18.99 3.96 9.84
N PRO A 105 18.41 5.04 10.39
CA PRO A 105 17.04 5.02 10.87
C PRO A 105 16.06 5.05 9.68
N LEU A 106 15.05 4.19 9.72
CA LEU A 106 14.08 4.01 8.67
C LEU A 106 12.66 4.10 9.25
N LEU A 107 11.76 4.69 8.47
CA LEU A 107 10.32 4.60 8.67
C LEU A 107 9.79 3.51 7.75
N SER A 108 9.46 2.36 8.33
CA SER A 108 9.06 1.16 7.61
C SER A 108 7.53 1.06 7.59
N LEU A 109 6.95 1.04 6.39
CA LEU A 109 5.52 0.86 6.15
C LEU A 109 5.28 -0.55 5.61
N THR A 110 4.63 -1.39 6.40
CA THR A 110 4.17 -2.71 5.98
C THR A 110 2.71 -2.63 5.56
N ILE A 111 2.44 -3.05 4.33
CA ILE A 111 1.15 -2.97 3.65
C ILE A 111 0.69 -4.40 3.36
N THR A 112 -0.52 -4.74 3.77
CA THR A 112 -1.14 -6.02 3.46
C THR A 112 -2.32 -5.78 2.53
N THR A 113 -2.37 -6.47 1.40
CA THR A 113 -3.44 -6.39 0.40
C THR A 113 -4.04 -7.79 0.16
N SER A 114 -5.36 -7.86 -0.04
CA SER A 114 -5.99 -9.08 -0.52
C SER A 114 -5.91 -9.12 -2.05
N THR A 115 -5.29 -10.16 -2.59
CA THR A 115 -5.29 -10.40 -4.04
C THR A 115 -6.43 -11.33 -4.39
N ILE A 116 -7.50 -10.76 -4.96
CA ILE A 116 -8.48 -11.56 -5.69
C ILE A 116 -7.82 -11.84 -7.03
N ASN A 117 -7.52 -13.11 -7.27
CA ASN A 117 -6.87 -13.57 -8.48
C ASN A 117 -7.84 -13.37 -9.66
N SER A 118 -7.91 -12.15 -10.19
CA SER A 118 -8.47 -11.90 -11.51
C SER A 118 -7.57 -12.68 -12.46
N GLY A 119 -8.05 -13.83 -12.94
CA GLY A 119 -7.32 -14.65 -13.88
C GLY A 119 -6.81 -13.79 -15.04
N PRO A 120 -5.74 -14.22 -15.75
CA PRO A 120 -5.29 -13.50 -16.94
C PRO A 120 -6.52 -13.23 -17.82
N PRO A 121 -6.65 -12.05 -18.43
CA PRO A 121 -7.74 -11.81 -19.36
C PRO A 121 -7.67 -12.95 -20.37
N SER A 122 -8.69 -13.83 -20.34
CA SER A 122 -8.82 -14.89 -21.32
C SER A 122 -8.78 -14.15 -22.65
N ALA A 123 -7.69 -14.33 -23.41
CA ALA A 123 -7.62 -13.89 -24.77
C ALA A 123 -8.71 -14.69 -25.48
N SER A 124 -9.93 -14.15 -25.51
CA SER A 124 -11.02 -14.63 -26.33
C SER A 124 -10.46 -14.63 -27.74
N ALA A 125 -10.16 -15.83 -28.24
CA ALA A 125 -9.76 -16.05 -29.60
C ALA A 125 -10.83 -15.41 -30.50
N PHE A 126 -10.50 -14.24 -31.04
CA PHE A 126 -11.32 -13.60 -32.05
C PHE A 126 -11.25 -14.48 -33.30
N ASN A 127 -12.26 -15.32 -33.43
CA ASN A 127 -12.58 -16.07 -34.61
C ASN A 127 -12.95 -15.06 -35.72
N ALA A 128 -11.99 -14.72 -36.58
CA ALA A 128 -12.22 -13.89 -37.76
C ALA A 128 -12.07 -14.74 -39.03
N ARG A 129 -13.24 -15.12 -39.55
CA ARG A 129 -13.53 -15.70 -40.87
C ARG A 129 -12.68 -15.08 -41.99
N GLY A 130 -11.95 -15.94 -42.70
CA GLY A 130 -11.47 -15.72 -44.07
C GLY A 130 -11.37 -17.07 -44.77
N GLY A 131 -12.33 -17.37 -45.66
CA GLY A 131 -12.46 -18.68 -46.29
C GLY A 131 -11.68 -18.83 -47.59
N ALA A 132 -11.40 -20.08 -47.96
CA ALA A 132 -11.41 -20.65 -49.31
C ALA A 132 -10.80 -22.07 -49.29
N GLY A 133 -11.45 -23.02 -49.96
CA GLY A 133 -10.83 -24.28 -50.41
C GLY A 133 -11.45 -25.56 -49.83
N GLU A 134 -12.15 -26.30 -50.71
CA GLU A 134 -12.08 -27.77 -50.95
C GLU A 134 -12.13 -28.74 -49.75
N ASP A 135 -12.65 -29.95 -49.79
CA ASP A 135 -13.40 -30.83 -50.69
C ASP A 135 -13.60 -32.10 -49.82
N GLY A 136 -14.66 -32.88 -50.06
CA GLY A 136 -14.65 -34.31 -49.77
C GLY A 136 -14.78 -34.85 -48.34
N THR A 137 -15.89 -35.57 -48.14
CA THR A 137 -16.04 -36.88 -47.47
C THR A 137 -16.47 -36.98 -46.00
N ASP A 138 -17.51 -37.82 -45.85
CA ASP A 138 -18.17 -38.30 -44.64
C ASP A 138 -17.24 -39.00 -43.64
N GLY A 139 -17.54 -38.89 -42.35
CA GLY A 139 -16.88 -39.66 -41.29
C GLY A 139 -17.60 -39.61 -39.95
N PHE A 140 -18.32 -40.68 -39.65
CA PHE A 140 -18.92 -41.02 -38.36
C PHE A 140 -17.94 -40.90 -37.17
N ASP A 141 -18.37 -40.32 -36.05
CA ASP A 141 -18.55 -41.05 -34.78
C ASP A 141 -19.13 -40.12 -33.71
N ALA A 142 -20.31 -40.50 -33.21
CA ALA A 142 -20.97 -39.87 -32.08
C ALA A 142 -20.73 -40.75 -30.85
N SER A 143 -19.60 -40.55 -30.19
CA SER A 143 -19.32 -41.06 -28.85
C SER A 143 -19.16 -39.87 -27.90
N SER A 144 -20.30 -39.40 -27.39
CA SER A 144 -20.37 -38.45 -26.29
C SER A 144 -19.96 -39.15 -24.98
N GLU A 145 -18.67 -39.27 -24.73
CA GLU A 145 -18.17 -39.45 -23.36
C GLU A 145 -18.12 -38.07 -22.69
N PHE A 146 -19.28 -37.70 -22.15
CA PHE A 146 -19.45 -36.58 -21.24
C PHE A 146 -18.68 -36.89 -19.94
N ARG A 147 -17.39 -36.56 -19.92
CA ARG A 147 -16.62 -36.51 -18.68
C ARG A 147 -17.10 -35.27 -17.91
N GLU A 148 -18.04 -35.50 -16.98
CA GLU A 148 -18.40 -34.58 -15.91
C GLU A 148 -17.17 -34.33 -15.03
N GLU A 149 -16.24 -33.52 -15.51
CA GLU A 149 -15.16 -32.99 -14.69
C GLU A 149 -15.71 -31.77 -13.94
N SER A 150 -16.40 -32.09 -12.83
CA SER A 150 -16.71 -31.28 -11.66
C SER A 150 -16.45 -29.77 -11.80
N VAL A 151 -17.50 -29.03 -12.13
CA VAL A 151 -17.62 -27.57 -11.89
C VAL A 151 -17.37 -27.16 -10.42
N GLU A 152 -17.32 -28.13 -9.50
CA GLU A 152 -16.96 -27.95 -8.09
C GLU A 152 -15.45 -27.78 -7.85
N ALA A 153 -14.59 -28.24 -8.76
CA ALA A 153 -13.12 -28.17 -8.60
C ALA A 153 -12.52 -26.79 -8.92
N PHE A 154 -13.21 -25.95 -9.70
CA PHE A 154 -12.78 -24.59 -9.99
C PHE A 154 -13.21 -23.58 -8.93
N SER A 155 -14.30 -23.87 -8.19
CA SER A 155 -14.82 -23.00 -7.13
C SER A 155 -13.96 -23.03 -5.86
N SER A 156 -13.16 -24.07 -5.66
CA SER A 156 -12.32 -24.27 -4.47
C SER A 156 -10.90 -23.72 -4.60
N ARG A 157 -10.53 -23.15 -5.77
CA ARG A 157 -9.17 -22.62 -6.04
C ARG A 157 -9.08 -21.10 -6.11
N ALA A 158 -10.17 -20.39 -5.83
CA ALA A 158 -10.12 -18.97 -5.46
C ALA A 158 -9.67 -18.85 -4.00
N GLN A 159 -8.46 -19.31 -3.68
CA GLN A 159 -7.83 -18.98 -2.40
C GLN A 159 -7.59 -17.49 -2.39
N ASP A 160 -8.27 -16.77 -1.49
CA ASP A 160 -7.90 -15.39 -1.12
C ASP A 160 -6.44 -15.38 -0.69
N ARG A 161 -5.56 -14.92 -1.57
CA ARG A 161 -4.12 -14.81 -1.28
C ARG A 161 -3.87 -13.42 -0.73
N GLU A 162 -3.40 -13.33 0.50
CA GLU A 162 -2.90 -12.07 1.06
C GLU A 162 -1.46 -11.84 0.59
N THR A 163 -1.17 -10.62 0.16
CA THR A 163 0.18 -10.17 -0.20
C THR A 163 0.63 -9.12 0.80
N THR A 164 1.82 -9.28 1.35
CA THR A 164 2.43 -8.28 2.25
C THR A 164 3.66 -7.65 1.60
N VAL A 165 3.68 -6.33 1.53
CA VAL A 165 4.79 -5.52 0.98
C VAL A 165 5.32 -4.60 2.07
N THR A 166 6.63 -4.49 2.20
CA THR A 166 7.26 -3.53 3.13
C THR A 166 8.04 -2.48 2.35
N GLN A 167 7.82 -1.21 2.67
CA GLN A 167 8.53 -0.07 2.08
C GLN A 167 9.28 0.69 3.18
N ASP A 168 10.57 0.81 2.99
CA ASP A 168 11.46 1.50 3.94
C ASP A 168 11.78 2.90 3.42
N ILE A 169 11.52 3.90 4.25
CA ILE A 169 11.79 5.31 3.96
C ILE A 169 12.94 5.76 4.85
N PRO A 170 14.08 6.20 4.30
CA PRO A 170 15.14 6.77 5.10
C PRO A 170 14.68 8.08 5.74
N ILE A 171 14.96 8.21 7.03
CA ILE A 171 14.59 9.38 7.82
C ILE A 171 15.80 9.88 8.60
N ARG A 172 15.67 11.04 9.25
CA ARG A 172 16.60 11.48 10.29
C ARG A 172 15.85 11.61 11.61
N VAL A 173 16.48 11.20 12.70
CA VAL A 173 15.96 11.35 14.05
C VAL A 173 16.69 12.54 14.68
N LEU A 174 15.92 13.46 15.27
CA LEU A 174 16.41 14.71 15.86
C LEU A 174 16.46 14.63 17.39
#